data_AF-A0A3D0H7L2-F1
#
_entry.id   AF-A0A3D0H7L2-F1
#
_cell.length_a   1.000
_cell.length_b   1.000
_cell.length_c   1.000
_cell.angle_alpha   90.00
_cell.angle_beta   90.00
_cell.angle_gamma   90.00
#
_symmetry.space_group_name_H-M   'P 1'
#
loop_
_entity.id
_entity.type
_entity.pdbx_description
1 polymer ?
#
loop_
_entity_poly.entity_id
_entity_poly.type
_entity_poly.pdbx_seq_one_letter_code
_entity_poly.pdbx_strand_id
1 'polypeptide(L)' 'ETLVTTGLALVAGEITTSAWVDIPDIVRSTIRDIGYNDSSMGFDWETCAVLTSIDKQSPDIAMG' A
#
# COMPACT_ATOMS: atom_id res chain seq x y z
N GLU A 1 -7.65 1.19 2.19
CA GLU A 1 -7.21 0.89 3.57
C GLU A 1 -5.79 0.33 3.58
N THR A 2 -5.06 0.51 4.68
CA THR A 2 -3.68 0.02 4.81
C THR A 2 -3.45 -0.62 6.18
N LEU A 3 -2.93 -1.85 6.20
CA LEU A 3 -2.47 -2.54 7.40
C LEU A 3 -0.95 -2.69 7.35
N VAL A 4 -0.27 -2.35 8.46
CA VAL A 4 1.18 -2.46 8.58
C VAL A 4 1.54 -3.32 9.79
N THR A 5 2.48 -4.25 9.59
CA THR A 5 3.10 -5.07 10.64
C THR A 5 4.55 -5.35 10.27
N THR A 6 5.31 -6.02 11.14
CA THR A 6 6.75 -6.28 10.92
C THR A 6 7.00 -6.90 9.54
N GLY A 7 7.72 -6.14 8.69
CA GLY A 7 8.10 -6.56 7.35
C GLY A 7 6.95 -6.59 6.32
N LEU A 8 5.75 -6.12 6.62
CA LEU A 8 4.61 -6.13 5.70
C LEU A 8 3.81 -4.83 5.71
N ALA A 9 3.56 -4.30 4.51
CA ALA A 9 2.50 -3.34 4.22
C ALA A 9 1.47 -3.98 3.28
N LEU A 10 0.23 -4.12 3.75
CA LEU A 10 -0.90 -4.59 2.95
C LEU A 10 -1.82 -3.42 2.61
N VAL A 11 -2.00 -3.15 1.33
CA VAL A 11 -2.99 -2.19 0.82
C VAL A 11 -4.20 -2.97 0.33
N ALA A 12 -5.37 -2.68 0.89
CA ALA A 12 -6.61 -3.38 0.56
C ALA A 12 -7.81 -2.43 0.44
N GLY A 13 -8.85 -2.92 -0.23
CA GLY A 13 -10.14 -2.24 -0.39
C GLY A 13 -10.53 -2.10 -1.86
N GLU A 14 -11.48 -1.22 -2.14
CA GLU A 14 -12.01 -1.02 -3.48
C GLU A 14 -11.58 0.34 -4.06
N ILE A 15 -11.18 0.36 -5.34
CA ILE A 15 -10.86 1.60 -6.06
C ILE A 15 -11.62 1.64 -7.39
N THR A 16 -12.23 2.79 -7.68
CA THR A 16 -12.80 3.11 -8.99
C THR A 16 -12.01 4.26 -9.61
N THR A 17 -11.18 3.97 -10.61
CA THR A 17 -10.42 4.98 -11.35
C THR A 17 -10.01 4.47 -12.73
N SER A 18 -9.72 5.39 -13.64
CA SER A 18 -9.07 5.11 -14.93
C SER A 18 -7.55 5.30 -14.89
N ALA A 19 -7.01 5.84 -13.79
CA ALA A 19 -5.60 6.08 -13.62
C ALA A 19 -4.83 4.76 -13.45
N TRP A 20 -3.63 4.69 -14.03
CA TRP A 20 -2.66 3.67 -13.67
C TRP A 20 -1.81 4.18 -12.50
N VAL A 21 -1.64 3.33 -11.49
CA VAL A 21 -0.95 3.70 -10.24
C VAL A 21 -0.05 2.54 -9.83
N ASP A 22 1.25 2.82 -9.64
CA ASP A 22 2.19 1.88 -9.05
C ASP A 22 2.09 1.94 -7.52
N ILE A 23 1.24 1.09 -6.96
CA ILE A 23 1.00 1.06 -5.51
C ILE A 23 2.27 0.69 -4.72
N PRO A 24 3.04 -0.36 -5.10
CA PRO A 24 4.31 -0.66 -4.45
C PRO A 24 5.26 0.52 -4.35
N ASP A 25 5.49 1.25 -5.43
CA ASP A 25 6.43 2.38 -5.44
C ASP A 25 5.97 3.54 -4.55
N ILE A 26 4.67 3.84 -4.56
CA ILE A 26 4.10 4.89 -3.71
C ILE A 26 4.23 4.51 -2.23
N VAL A 27 3.91 3.27 -1.87
CA VAL A 27 4.03 2.77 -0.50
C VAL A 27 5.48 2.85 -0.03
N ARG A 28 6.43 2.37 -0.84
CA ARG A 28 7.86 2.41 -0.49
C ARG A 28 8.38 3.84 -0.35
N SER A 29 8.02 4.73 -1.26
CA SER A 29 8.41 6.14 -1.18
C SER A 29 7.87 6.80 0.08
N THR A 30 6.61 6.53 0.42
CA THR A 30 5.98 7.05 1.64
C THR A 30 6.70 6.56 2.90
N ILE A 31 7.03 5.27 2.99
CA ILE A 31 7.78 4.69 4.12
C ILE A 31 9.19 5.30 4.22
N ARG A 32 9.85 5.49 3.08
CA ARG A 32 11.16 6.12 2.99
C ARG A 32 11.14 7.57 3.49
N ASP A 33 10.13 8.34 3.10
CA ASP A 33 9.98 9.75 3.48
C ASP A 33 9.72 9.92 4.97
N ILE A 34 9.07 8.94 5.61
CA ILE A 34 8.91 8.88 7.07
C ILE A 34 10.26 8.59 7.76
N GLY A 35 11.18 7.89 7.09
CA GLY A 35 12.54 7.63 7.57
C GLY A 35 12.82 6.18 7.98
N TYR A 36 11.94 5.21 7.67
CA TYR A 36 12.21 3.78 7.92
C TYR A 36 13.15 3.23 6.85
N ASN A 37 14.45 3.49 6.99
CA ASN A 37 15.48 3.24 5.98
C ASN A 37 16.60 2.29 6.42
N ASP A 38 16.42 1.61 7.55
CA ASP A 38 17.36 0.63 8.06
C ASP A 38 16.60 -0.50 8.77
N SER A 39 16.87 -1.74 8.37
CA SER A 39 16.22 -2.93 8.92
C SER A 39 16.39 -3.10 10.44
N SER A 40 17.41 -2.49 11.06
CA SER A 40 17.59 -2.47 12.52
C SER A 40 16.51 -1.69 13.27
N MET A 41 15.76 -0.82 12.57
CA MET A 41 14.60 -0.10 13.11
C MET A 41 13.36 -1.00 13.27
N GLY A 42 13.43 -2.26 12.84
CA GLY A 42 12.31 -3.22 12.85
C GLY A 42 11.38 -3.10 11.64
N PHE A 43 11.60 -2.11 10.77
CA PHE A 43 10.88 -1.92 9.52
C PHE A 43 11.73 -1.07 8.55
N ASP A 44 11.69 -1.40 7.27
CA ASP A 44 12.58 -0.81 6.25
C ASP A 44 11.89 -0.79 4.89
N TRP A 45 11.87 0.39 4.26
CA TRP A 45 11.22 0.64 2.98
C TRP A 45 11.80 -0.21 1.84
N GLU A 46 13.05 -0.66 1.93
CA GLU A 46 13.70 -1.46 0.88
C GLU A 46 13.32 -2.94 1.03
N THR A 47 13.28 -3.45 2.26
CA THR A 47 13.14 -4.88 2.53
C THR A 47 11.71 -5.33 2.87
N CYS A 48 10.81 -4.42 3.25
CA CYS A 48 9.43 -4.79 3.56
C CYS A 48 8.69 -5.35 2.34
N ALA A 49 7.82 -6.34 2.57
CA ALA A 49 6.88 -6.81 1.57
C ALA A 49 5.76 -5.77 1.40
N VAL A 50 5.40 -5.50 0.15
CA VAL A 50 4.22 -4.69 -0.19
C VAL A 50 3.25 -5.58 -0.94
N LEU A 51 2.08 -5.80 -0.35
CA LEU A 51 1.01 -6.60 -0.93
C LEU A 51 -0.19 -5.72 -1.25
N THR A 52 -0.82 -5.99 -2.38
CA THR A 52 -2.01 -5.28 -2.84
C THR A 52 -3.16 -6.26 -3.02
N SER A 53 -4.25 -6.02 -2.31
CA SER A 53 -5.52 -6.72 -2.45
C SER A 53 -6.61 -5.68 -2.73
N ILE A 54 -6.51 -5.04 -3.91
CA ILE A 54 -7.42 -3.99 -4.34
C ILE A 54 -8.35 -4.53 -5.41
N ASP A 55 -9.65 -4.44 -5.18
CA ASP A 55 -10.67 -4.83 -6.14
C ASP A 55 -11.34 -3.60 -6.77
N LYS A 56 -12.04 -3.82 -7.89
CA LYS A 56 -12.93 -2.80 -8.44
C LYS A 56 -14.16 -2.67 -7.55
N GLN A 57 -14.61 -1.44 -7.33
CA GLN A 57 -15.82 -1.20 -6.57
C GLN A 57 -17.04 -1.78 -7.29
N SER A 58 -17.96 -2.37 -6.52
CA SER A 58 -19.23 -2.86 -7.06
C SER A 58 -20.02 -1.72 -7.68
N PRO A 59 -20.54 -1.86 -8.92
CA PRO A 59 -21.42 -0.86 -9.54
C PRO A 59 -22.65 -0.54 -8.69
N ASP A 60 -23.15 -1.52 -7.93
CA ASP A 60 -24.35 -1.39 -7.08
C ASP A 60 -24.09 -0.50 -5.85
N ILE A 61 -22.84 -0.42 -5.38
CA ILE A 61 -22.41 0.46 -4.28
C ILE A 61 -21.89 1.80 -4.84
N ALA A 62 -21.34 1.78 -6.05
CA ALA A 62 -20.80 2.96 -6.72
C ALA A 62 -21.89 3.97 -7.17
N MET A 63 -23.17 3.60 -7.15
CA MET A 63 -24.29 4.50 -7.46
C MET A 63 -24.69 5.44 -6.31
N GLY A 64 -24.14 5.25 -5.10
CA GLY A 64 -24.52 6.04 -3.92
C GLY A 64 -25.74 5.49 -3.21
#